data_AF-A0A4Q1K1L8-F1
#
_entry.id   AF-A0A4Q1K1L8-F1
#
_cell.length_a   1.000
_cell.length_b   1.000
_cell.length_c   1.000
_cell.angle_alpha   90.00
_cell.angle_beta   90.00
_cell.angle_gamma   90.00
#
_symmetry.space_group_name_H-M   'P 1'
#
loop_
_entity.id
_entity.type
_entity.pdbx_description
1 polymer ?
#
loop_
_entity_poly.entity_id
_entity_poly.type
_entity_poly.pdbx_seq_one_letter_code
_entity_poly.pdbx_strand_id
1 'polypeptide(L)'
;MSGVIYIENQIIFWSLKDEILCRIPLNKILAIGELTFESLSDDYFMIFILEDGSTKQISFYADNFEQLKNIIAEKFKFEFRTQLANSIKWKSALMYPLEFSGIEIFPNANSFTVSDELLEKIRPASNSR
;
A
#
# COMPACT_ATOMS: atom_id res chain seq x y z
N MET A 1 -4.90 8.84 12.92
CA MET A 1 -6.20 8.44 13.54
C MET A 1 -6.27 6.93 13.39
N SER A 2 -6.20 6.15 14.47
CA SER A 2 -6.14 4.70 14.34
C SER A 2 -7.55 4.13 14.11
N GLY A 3 -7.92 3.95 12.84
CA GLY A 3 -9.09 3.13 12.47
C GLY A 3 -8.80 1.64 12.65
N VAL A 4 -9.83 0.79 12.53
CA VAL A 4 -9.73 -0.66 12.64
C VAL A 4 -9.68 -1.31 11.27
N ILE A 5 -8.80 -2.29 11.11
CA ILE A 5 -8.73 -3.14 9.92
C ILE A 5 -9.46 -4.46 10.18
N TYR A 6 -10.22 -4.91 9.20
CA TYR A 6 -10.77 -6.26 9.13
C TYR A 6 -10.83 -6.74 7.68
N ILE A 7 -10.94 -8.05 7.49
CA ILE A 7 -11.01 -8.68 6.17
C ILE A 7 -12.28 -9.52 6.10
N GLU A 8 -13.06 -9.31 5.04
CA GLU A 8 -14.28 -10.07 4.76
C GLU A 8 -14.36 -10.34 3.25
N ASN A 9 -14.69 -11.58 2.86
CA ASN A 9 -14.88 -11.96 1.45
C ASN A 9 -13.71 -11.53 0.52
N GLN A 10 -12.47 -11.70 0.97
CA GLN A 10 -11.24 -11.30 0.27
C GLN A 10 -11.10 -9.78 0.03
N ILE A 11 -11.80 -8.95 0.82
CA ILE A 11 -11.70 -7.49 0.78
C ILE A 11 -11.15 -7.01 2.12
N ILE A 12 -10.12 -6.18 2.08
CA ILE A 12 -9.62 -5.45 3.25
C ILE A 12 -10.50 -4.22 3.44
N PHE A 13 -10.98 -4.04 4.66
CA PHE A 13 -11.70 -2.85 5.09
C PHE A 13 -10.87 -2.11 6.13
N TRP A 14 -10.83 -0.79 6.00
CA TRP A 14 -10.32 0.10 7.05
C TRP A 14 -11.44 1.07 7.43
N SER A 15 -11.81 1.09 8.71
CA SER A 15 -12.93 1.88 9.21
C SER A 15 -12.57 2.72 10.42
N LEU A 16 -13.21 3.87 10.58
CA LEU A 16 -13.08 4.74 11.74
C LEU A 16 -14.47 5.18 12.20
N LYS A 17 -14.82 4.93 13.47
CA LYS A 17 -16.13 5.31 14.04
C LYS A 17 -17.31 4.90 13.14
N ASP A 18 -17.33 3.64 12.73
CA ASP A 18 -18.34 3.02 11.85
C ASP A 18 -18.37 3.51 10.39
N GLU A 19 -17.52 4.47 10.01
CA GLU A 19 -17.34 4.87 8.62
C GLU A 19 -16.24 4.02 7.95
N ILE A 20 -16.54 3.44 6.78
CA ILE A 20 -15.54 2.74 5.97
C ILE A 20 -14.72 3.78 5.21
N LEU A 21 -13.46 3.96 5.62
CA LEU A 21 -12.50 4.85 4.97
C LEU A 21 -11.93 4.24 3.68
N CYS A 22 -11.76 2.91 3.65
CA CYS A 22 -11.14 2.23 2.53
C CYS A 22 -11.67 0.81 2.32
N ARG A 23 -11.71 0.38 1.05
CA ARG A 23 -12.03 -0.98 0.60
C ARG A 23 -11.00 -1.40 -0.44
N ILE A 24 -10.33 -2.54 -0.21
CA ILE A 24 -9.22 -3.02 -1.05
C ILE A 24 -9.45 -4.50 -1.39
N PRO A 25 -9.88 -4.83 -2.62
CA PRO A 25 -9.99 -6.22 -3.03
C PRO A 25 -8.61 -6.87 -3.13
N LEU A 26 -8.36 -7.92 -2.35
CA LEU A 26 -7.04 -8.58 -2.28
C LEU A 26 -6.55 -9.09 -3.64
N ASN A 27 -7.47 -9.53 -4.50
CA ASN A 27 -7.17 -10.02 -5.84
C ASN A 27 -6.87 -8.93 -6.86
N LYS A 28 -7.06 -7.65 -6.51
CA LYS A 28 -6.81 -6.51 -7.40
C LYS A 28 -5.51 -5.77 -7.07
N ILE A 29 -4.80 -6.17 -6.02
CA ILE A 29 -3.53 -5.55 -5.64
C ILE A 29 -2.44 -6.02 -6.63
N LEU A 30 -1.84 -5.07 -7.34
CA LEU A 30 -0.66 -5.28 -8.19
C LEU A 30 0.64 -5.12 -7.41
N ALA A 31 0.72 -4.07 -6.59
CA ALA A 31 1.92 -3.70 -5.86
C ALA A 31 1.58 -3.14 -4.48
N ILE A 32 2.56 -3.24 -3.59
CA ILE A 32 2.46 -2.79 -2.21
C ILE A 32 3.68 -1.94 -1.90
N GLY A 33 3.46 -0.83 -1.22
CA GLY A 33 4.50 0.11 -0.88
C GLY A 33 4.27 0.80 0.44
N GLU A 34 5.14 1.75 0.71
CA GLU A 34 5.12 2.60 1.88
C GLU A 34 5.07 4.05 1.46
N LEU A 35 4.49 4.87 2.31
CA LEU A 35 4.41 6.31 2.16
C LEU A 35 4.56 6.96 3.53
N THR A 36 5.46 7.92 3.62
CA THR A 36 5.58 8.82 4.77
C THR A 36 5.21 10.25 4.40
N PHE A 37 4.59 10.97 5.31
CA PHE A 37 4.30 12.40 5.19
C PHE A 37 5.17 13.22 6.12
N GLU A 38 5.43 14.48 5.77
CA GLU A 38 5.93 15.46 6.72
C GLU A 38 4.75 16.01 7.53
N SER A 39 4.39 15.32 8.62
CA SER A 39 3.19 15.57 9.41
C SER A 39 3.49 15.38 10.90
N LEU A 40 2.86 16.18 11.76
CA LEU A 40 2.88 15.98 13.22
C LEU A 40 1.88 14.90 13.70
N SER A 41 1.13 14.30 12.78
CA SER A 41 0.07 13.33 13.05
C SER A 41 0.36 12.00 12.35
N ASP A 42 -0.67 11.29 11.88
CA ASP A 42 -0.54 10.04 11.13
C ASP A 42 0.32 10.28 9.89
N ASP A 43 1.55 9.77 9.93
CA ASP A 43 2.62 10.12 9.01
C ASP A 43 3.17 8.91 8.26
N TYR A 44 2.64 7.70 8.50
CA TYR A 44 3.17 6.47 7.93
C TYR A 44 2.07 5.51 7.46
N PHE A 45 2.07 5.18 6.17
CA PHE A 45 1.00 4.48 5.49
C PHE A 45 1.52 3.33 4.63
N MET A 46 0.79 2.21 4.64
CA MET A 46 0.93 1.15 3.64
C MET A 46 0.10 1.55 2.41
N ILE A 47 0.73 1.50 1.24
CA ILE A 47 0.12 1.81 -0.05
C ILE A 47 -0.17 0.54 -0.82
N PHE A 48 -1.34 0.49 -1.43
CA PHE A 48 -1.77 -0.56 -2.36
C PHE A 48 -2.01 0.08 -3.71
N ILE A 49 -1.33 -0.43 -4.74
CA ILE A 49 -1.57 -0.06 -6.14
C ILE A 49 -2.44 -1.16 -6.75
N LEU A 50 -3.58 -0.78 -7.32
CA LEU A 50 -4.54 -1.72 -7.87
C LEU A 50 -4.38 -1.90 -9.39
N GLU A 51 -4.99 -2.96 -9.94
CA GLU A 51 -4.97 -3.28 -11.37
C GLU A 51 -5.39 -2.11 -12.28
N ASP A 52 -6.36 -1.32 -11.82
CA ASP A 52 -6.88 -0.14 -12.52
C ASP A 52 -5.95 1.08 -12.42
N GLY A 53 -4.81 0.96 -11.73
CA GLY A 53 -3.84 2.03 -11.49
C GLY A 53 -4.20 2.94 -10.31
N SER A 54 -5.37 2.76 -9.68
CA SER A 54 -5.73 3.52 -8.49
C SER A 54 -4.91 3.10 -7.28
N THR A 55 -4.76 4.03 -6.33
CA THR A 55 -4.03 3.81 -5.09
C THR A 55 -4.96 3.87 -3.89
N LYS A 56 -4.67 3.05 -2.89
CA LYS A 56 -5.34 3.01 -1.60
C LYS A 56 -4.29 2.99 -0.50
N GLN A 57 -4.62 3.56 0.65
CA GLN A 57 -3.69 3.64 1.77
C GLN A 57 -4.35 3.25 3.08
N ILE A 58 -3.57 2.62 3.96
CA ILE A 58 -3.96 2.25 5.31
C ILE A 58 -2.83 2.71 6.24
N SER A 59 -3.18 3.38 7.35
CA SER A 59 -2.19 3.80 8.34
C SER A 59 -1.48 2.60 8.96
N PHE A 60 -0.16 2.69 9.15
CA PHE A 60 0.62 1.71 9.93
C PHE A 60 0.18 1.67 11.40
N TYR A 61 -0.48 2.72 11.89
CA TYR A 61 -0.98 2.82 13.26
C TYR A 61 -2.42 2.33 13.42
N ALA A 62 -3.03 1.78 12.37
CA ALA A 62 -4.37 1.23 12.44
C ALA A 62 -4.43 -0.03 13.31
N ASP A 63 -5.54 -0.23 14.03
CA ASP A 63 -5.76 -1.45 14.78
C ASP A 63 -5.83 -2.64 13.82
N ASN A 64 -5.24 -3.75 14.25
CA ASN A 64 -5.06 -4.98 13.47
C ASN A 64 -4.12 -4.91 12.25
N PHE A 65 -3.26 -3.90 12.18
CA PHE A 65 -2.28 -3.78 11.09
C PHE A 65 -1.33 -4.99 11.02
N GLU A 66 -0.90 -5.53 12.15
CA GLU A 66 -0.03 -6.71 12.17
C GLU A 66 -0.70 -7.96 11.59
N GLN A 67 -2.00 -8.18 11.85
CA GLN A 67 -2.74 -9.27 11.19
C GLN A 67 -2.82 -9.04 9.67
N LEU A 68 -3.08 -7.81 9.22
CA LEU A 68 -3.08 -7.47 7.80
C LEU A 68 -1.72 -7.77 7.16
N LYS A 69 -0.63 -7.34 7.82
CA LYS A 69 0.75 -7.56 7.36
C LYS A 69 1.03 -9.04 7.12
N ASN A 70 0.65 -9.90 8.06
CA ASN A 70 0.84 -11.34 7.96
C ASN A 70 0.05 -11.96 6.80
N ILE A 71 -1.22 -11.56 6.64
CA ILE A 71 -2.09 -12.06 5.56
C ILE A 71 -1.55 -11.65 4.19
N ILE A 72 -1.08 -10.41 4.06
CA ILE A 72 -0.46 -9.90 2.85
C ILE A 72 0.84 -10.64 2.54
N ALA A 73 1.73 -10.80 3.53
CA ALA A 73 2.98 -11.51 3.36
C ALA A 73 2.77 -12.97 2.90
N GLU A 74 1.80 -13.66 3.50
CA GLU A 74 1.41 -15.03 3.12
C GLU A 74 0.86 -15.09 1.68
N LYS A 75 -0.09 -14.20 1.35
CA LYS A 75 -0.75 -14.17 0.05
C LYS A 75 0.23 -13.91 -1.09
N PHE A 76 1.08 -12.91 -0.94
CA PHE A 76 2.02 -12.47 -1.98
C PHE A 76 3.38 -13.16 -1.90
N LYS A 77 3.55 -14.07 -0.92
CA LYS A 77 4.76 -14.87 -0.71
C LYS A 77 6.04 -14.01 -0.65
N PHE A 78 5.97 -12.91 0.09
CA PHE A 78 7.13 -12.04 0.32
C PHE A 78 7.28 -11.71 1.80
N GLU A 79 8.51 -11.40 2.21
CA GLU A 79 8.78 -10.91 3.55
C GLU A 79 8.55 -9.40 3.61
N PHE A 80 7.75 -8.96 4.58
CA PHE A 80 7.48 -7.56 4.78
C PHE A 80 8.72 -6.85 5.35
N ARG A 81 9.33 -5.96 4.57
CA ARG A 81 10.52 -5.21 4.98
C ARG A 81 10.26 -3.71 4.83
N THR A 82 10.12 -3.05 5.97
CA THR A 82 9.90 -1.61 6.00
C THR A 82 11.15 -0.86 5.59
N GLN A 83 11.02 0.11 4.70
CA GLN A 83 12.14 0.90 4.18
C GLN A 83 12.12 2.34 4.69
N LEU A 84 10.93 2.84 5.04
CA LEU A 84 10.71 4.22 5.47
C LEU A 84 10.46 4.34 6.98
N ALA A 85 10.66 3.26 7.74
CA ALA A 85 10.58 3.31 9.20
C ALA A 85 11.52 4.42 9.75
N ASN A 86 10.96 5.29 10.59
CA ASN A 86 11.61 6.50 11.15
C ASN A 86 11.85 7.65 10.15
N SER A 87 11.26 7.63 8.95
CA SER A 87 11.30 8.80 8.07
C SER A 87 10.26 9.84 8.48
N ILE A 88 10.71 11.09 8.61
CA ILE A 88 9.85 12.26 8.91
C ILE A 88 9.59 13.14 7.67
N LYS A 89 10.00 12.66 6.48
CA LYS A 89 9.91 13.41 5.22
C LYS A 89 8.84 12.79 4.33
N TRP A 90 8.36 13.56 3.36
CA TRP A 90 7.66 12.97 2.23
C TRP A 90 8.57 11.97 1.51
N LYS A 91 8.18 10.69 1.54
CA LYS A 91 8.85 9.63 0.78
C LYS A 91 7.86 8.54 0.46
N SER A 92 8.09 7.84 -0.64
CA SER A 92 7.37 6.62 -0.94
C SER A 92 8.31 5.59 -1.54
N ALA A 93 8.03 4.32 -1.32
CA ALA A 93 8.85 3.24 -1.83
C ALA A 93 8.03 1.97 -2.03
N LEU A 94 8.24 1.28 -3.15
CA LEU A 94 7.69 -0.06 -3.36
C LEU A 94 8.36 -1.07 -2.43
N MET A 95 7.58 -2.02 -1.93
CA MET A 95 8.03 -3.21 -1.20
C MET A 95 7.77 -4.50 -1.99
N TYR A 96 6.67 -4.52 -2.75
CA TYR A 96 6.28 -5.64 -3.60
C TYR A 96 5.78 -5.11 -4.95
N PRO A 97 6.11 -5.75 -6.09
CA PRO A 97 6.99 -6.91 -6.24
C PRO A 97 8.44 -6.66 -5.83
N LEU A 98 9.14 -7.70 -5.34
CA LEU A 98 10.49 -7.58 -4.75
C LEU A 98 11.54 -7.05 -5.74
N GLU A 99 11.41 -7.38 -7.03
CA GLU A 99 12.28 -6.89 -8.10
C GLU A 99 12.24 -5.37 -8.30
N PHE A 100 11.17 -4.72 -7.81
CA PHE A 100 10.97 -3.28 -7.86
C PHE A 100 11.06 -2.63 -6.48
N SER A 101 11.51 -3.37 -5.46
CA SER A 101 11.63 -2.85 -4.09
C SER A 101 12.54 -1.63 -4.04
N GLY A 102 12.09 -0.59 -3.36
CA GLY A 102 12.80 0.68 -3.18
C GLY A 102 12.57 1.71 -4.29
N ILE A 103 11.89 1.34 -5.39
CA ILE A 103 11.48 2.31 -6.40
C ILE A 103 10.47 3.28 -5.79
N GLU A 104 10.70 4.58 -5.98
CA GLU A 104 9.80 5.64 -5.52
C GLU A 104 8.47 5.60 -6.27
N ILE A 105 7.36 5.70 -5.53
CA ILE A 105 6.00 5.61 -6.09
C ILE A 105 5.49 6.99 -6.50
N PHE A 106 5.70 7.98 -5.63
CA PHE A 106 5.27 9.36 -5.73
C PHE A 106 6.48 10.30 -5.62
N PRO A 107 7.08 10.71 -6.75
CA PRO A 107 8.26 11.58 -6.75
C PRO A 107 7.96 13.03 -6.33
N ASN A 108 6.69 13.40 -6.20
CA ASN A 108 6.27 14.76 -5.83
C ASN A 108 5.14 14.71 -4.80
N ALA A 109 5.31 15.46 -3.70
CA ALA A 109 4.33 15.58 -2.61
C ALA A 109 2.96 16.12 -3.02
N ASN A 110 2.87 16.75 -4.20
CA ASN A 110 1.63 17.31 -4.73
C ASN A 110 0.84 16.32 -5.61
N SER A 111 1.28 15.07 -5.76
CA SER A 111 0.63 14.08 -6.61
C SER A 111 0.65 12.69 -6.00
N PHE A 112 -0.53 12.06 -5.91
CA PHE A 112 -0.72 10.66 -5.53
C PHE A 112 -0.99 9.75 -6.72
N THR A 113 -0.58 10.20 -7.91
CA THR A 113 -0.73 9.45 -9.15
C THR A 113 0.53 8.63 -9.39
N VAL A 114 0.35 7.32 -9.55
CA VAL A 114 1.42 6.41 -9.99
C VAL A 114 1.72 6.72 -11.45
N SER A 115 3.00 6.85 -11.83
CA SER A 115 3.36 7.11 -13.22
C SER A 115 3.00 5.92 -14.11
N ASP A 116 2.65 6.19 -15.37
CA ASP A 116 2.38 5.13 -16.36
C ASP A 116 3.60 4.22 -16.54
N GLU A 117 4.81 4.78 -16.52
CA GLU A 117 6.06 4.01 -16.58
C GLU A 117 6.16 2.99 -15.43
N LEU A 118 5.79 3.38 -14.21
CA LEU A 118 5.81 2.47 -13.08
C LEU A 118 4.70 1.42 -13.20
N LEU A 119 3.49 1.81 -13.62
CA LEU A 119 2.38 0.88 -13.87
C LEU A 119 2.73 -0.15 -14.94
N GLU A 120 3.39 0.24 -16.02
CA GLU A 120 3.85 -0.68 -17.07
C GLU A 120 4.89 -1.67 -16.55
N LYS A 121 5.78 -1.25 -15.66
CA LYS A 121 6.79 -2.12 -15.04
C LYS A 121 6.18 -3.16 -14.10
N ILE A 122 5.27 -2.75 -13.22
CA ILE A 122 4.71 -3.63 -12.18
C ILE A 122 3.55 -4.50 -12.68
N ARG A 123 2.92 -4.14 -13.80
CA ARG A 123 1.88 -4.98 -14.39
C ARG A 123 2.54 -6.25 -14.90
N PRO A 124 2.01 -7.44 -14.56
CA PRO A 124 2.50 -8.67 -15.15
C PRO A 124 2.39 -8.54 -16.67
N ALA A 125 3.46 -8.90 -17.38
CA ALA A 125 3.45 -8.91 -18.84
C ALA A 125 2.20 -9.67 -19.30
N SER A 126 1.32 -8.98 -20.04
CA SER A 126 0.13 -9.59 -20.60
C SER A 126 0.57 -10.85 -21.32
N ASN A 127 0.22 -12.03 -20.79
CA ASN A 127 0.38 -13.26 -21.52
C ASN A 127 -0.53 -13.14 -22.74
N SER A 128 0.04 -12.73 -23.86
CA SER A 128 -0.55 -12.88 -25.19
C SER A 128 -0.86 -14.36 -25.37
N ARG A 129 -2.07 -14.76 -24.99
CA ARG A 129 -2.66 -16.04 -25.37
C ARG A 129 -3.47 -15.84 -26.64
#